data_AF-A0A8D8A012-F1
#
_entry.id   AF-A0A8D8A012-F1
#
_cell.length_a   1.000
_cell.length_b   1.000
_cell.length_c   1.000
_cell.angle_alpha   90.00
_cell.angle_beta   90.00
_cell.angle_gamma   90.00
#
_symmetry.space_group_name_H-M   'P 1'
#
loop_
_entity.id
_entity.type
_entity.pdbx_description
1 polymer ?
#
loop_
_entity_poly.entity_id
_entity_poly.type
_entity_poly.pdbx_seq_one_letter_code
_entity_poly.pdbx_strand_id
1 'polypeptide(L)'
;RVGTKRYMAPEVLDESINLECFESLRKADIYAIGLMLWEICRRTLSNGIAEDYKVPYYDCVTSDPSFEEMRKVVCGDNYRPSIPNRWVSDPFLSGMSKLMRECWHANSNVRLPALRIKKTLLKLASSDETVKLNYDGEVVV
;
A
#
# COMPACT_ATOMS: atom_id res chain seq x y z
N ARG A 1 17.36 -14.00 -1.27
CA ARG A 1 16.18 -13.11 -1.37
C ARG A 1 15.34 -13.59 -2.55
N VAL A 2 14.04 -13.79 -2.36
CA VAL A 2 13.08 -14.23 -3.40
C VAL A 2 11.91 -13.24 -3.46
N GLY A 3 11.18 -13.18 -4.57
CA GLY A 3 10.05 -12.27 -4.77
C GLY A 3 10.37 -11.08 -5.68
N THR A 4 9.35 -10.27 -5.97
CA THR A 4 9.46 -9.12 -6.88
C THR A 4 10.11 -7.94 -6.18
N LYS A 5 11.33 -7.57 -6.60
CA LYS A 5 12.19 -6.56 -5.94
C LYS A 5 11.48 -5.23 -5.65
N ARG A 6 10.62 -4.78 -6.58
CA ARG A 6 9.82 -3.56 -6.49
C ARG A 6 8.89 -3.47 -5.27
N TYR A 7 8.41 -4.62 -4.77
CA TYR A 7 7.44 -4.69 -3.67
C TYR A 7 8.08 -5.10 -2.34
N MET A 8 9.40 -5.28 -2.29
CA MET A 8 10.08 -5.68 -1.06
C MET A 8 10.05 -4.56 -0.03
N ALA A 9 9.73 -4.95 1.20
CA ALA A 9 9.74 -4.06 2.36
C ALA A 9 11.18 -3.59 2.69
N PRO A 10 11.35 -2.44 3.37
CA PRO A 10 12.65 -1.91 3.75
C PRO A 10 13.54 -2.94 4.45
N GLU A 11 13.00 -3.68 5.41
CA GLU A 11 13.71 -4.69 6.18
C GLU A 11 14.15 -5.92 5.35
N VAL A 12 13.50 -6.15 4.20
CA VAL A 12 13.89 -7.20 3.25
C VAL A 12 15.00 -6.69 2.32
N LEU A 13 14.97 -5.40 1.97
CA LEU A 13 15.94 -4.76 1.09
C LEU A 13 17.29 -4.51 1.79
N ASP A 14 17.26 -4.10 3.06
CA ASP A 14 18.45 -3.83 3.89
C ASP A 14 18.93 -5.05 4.71
N GLU A 15 18.24 -6.19 4.56
CA GLU A 15 18.58 -7.47 5.19
C GLU A 15 18.45 -7.48 6.73
N SER A 16 17.73 -6.51 7.31
CA SER A 16 17.45 -6.46 8.76
C SER A 16 16.26 -7.33 9.21
N ILE A 17 15.53 -7.97 8.28
CA ILE A 17 14.38 -8.81 8.61
C ILE A 17 14.76 -10.04 9.45
N ASN A 18 14.04 -10.26 10.56
CA ASN A 18 14.16 -11.48 11.35
C ASN A 18 13.30 -12.61 10.73
N LEU A 19 13.94 -13.55 10.03
CA LEU A 19 13.31 -14.69 9.38
C LEU A 19 12.86 -15.80 10.35
N GLU A 20 13.35 -15.81 11.59
CA GLU A 20 12.89 -16.73 12.63
C GLU A 20 11.54 -16.29 13.21
N CYS A 21 11.15 -15.04 12.97
CA CYS A 21 9.87 -14.49 13.41
C CYS A 21 8.89 -14.42 12.23
N PHE A 22 7.90 -15.32 12.23
CA PHE A 22 6.85 -15.35 11.20
C PHE A 22 6.10 -14.02 11.06
N GLU A 23 5.91 -13.28 12.16
CA GLU A 23 5.27 -11.96 12.14
C GLU A 23 6.07 -10.93 11.33
N SER A 24 7.39 -11.07 11.20
CA SER A 24 8.19 -10.23 10.31
C SER A 24 7.77 -10.40 8.85
N LEU A 25 7.51 -11.64 8.42
CA LEU A 25 7.05 -11.93 7.06
C LEU A 25 5.68 -11.32 6.81
N ARG A 26 4.76 -11.46 7.78
CA ARG A 26 3.43 -10.83 7.68
C ARG A 26 3.53 -9.32 7.56
N LYS A 27 4.42 -8.66 8.32
CA LYS A 27 4.63 -7.21 8.22
C LYS A 27 5.23 -6.79 6.87
N ALA A 28 6.05 -7.64 6.25
CA ALA A 28 6.52 -7.42 4.89
C ALA A 28 5.38 -7.53 3.87
N ASP A 29 4.45 -8.48 4.04
CA ASP A 29 3.25 -8.57 3.20
C ASP A 29 2.37 -7.32 3.33
N ILE A 30 2.22 -6.77 4.55
CA ILE A 30 1.46 -5.53 4.76
C ILE A 30 2.06 -4.35 3.98
N TYR A 31 3.38 -4.28 3.88
CA TYR A 31 4.04 -3.25 3.08
C TYR A 31 3.68 -3.38 1.60
N ALA A 32 3.76 -4.60 1.05
CA ALA A 32 3.41 -4.88 -0.35
C ALA A 32 1.92 -4.59 -0.61
N ILE A 33 1.02 -4.91 0.32
CA ILE A 33 -0.40 -4.54 0.26
C ILE A 33 -0.57 -3.02 0.15
N GLY A 34 0.16 -2.23 0.95
CA GLY A 34 0.11 -0.77 0.87
C GLY A 34 0.45 -0.24 -0.53
N LEU A 35 1.44 -0.83 -1.19
CA LEU A 35 1.82 -0.49 -2.57
C LEU A 35 0.76 -0.89 -3.59
N MET A 36 0.16 -2.09 -3.46
CA MET A 36 -0.92 -2.53 -4.35
C MET A 36 -2.17 -1.66 -4.22
N LEU A 37 -2.53 -1.26 -2.99
CA LEU A 37 -3.64 -0.33 -2.76
C LEU A 37 -3.40 1.00 -3.47
N TRP A 38 -2.15 1.46 -3.58
CA TRP A 38 -1.81 2.69 -4.31
C TRP A 38 -2.06 2.54 -5.81
N GLU A 39 -1.69 1.39 -6.39
CA GLU A 39 -1.98 1.09 -7.80
C GLU A 39 -3.48 1.07 -8.09
N ILE A 40 -4.26 0.45 -7.20
CA ILE A 40 -5.72 0.38 -7.30
C ILE A 40 -6.32 1.79 -7.22
N CYS A 41 -5.94 2.58 -6.21
CA CYS A 41 -6.49 3.93 -6.00
C CYS A 41 -6.22 4.87 -7.18
N ARG A 42 -5.10 4.71 -7.90
CA ARG A 42 -4.82 5.48 -9.12
C ARG A 42 -5.84 5.25 -10.22
N ARG A 43 -6.42 4.05 -10.27
CA ARG A 43 -7.41 3.65 -11.28
C ARG A 43 -8.85 3.89 -10.81
N THR A 44 -9.04 4.36 -9.58
CA THR A 44 -10.36 4.72 -9.07
C THR A 44 -10.79 6.07 -9.65
N LEU A 45 -11.97 6.07 -10.29
CA LEU A 45 -12.59 7.28 -10.81
C LEU A 45 -13.11 8.11 -9.63
N SER A 46 -12.67 9.36 -9.52
CA SER A 46 -13.15 10.32 -8.53
C SER A 46 -13.33 11.66 -9.21
N ASN A 47 -14.55 12.21 -9.11
CA ASN A 47 -14.96 13.44 -9.80
C ASN A 47 -14.67 13.40 -11.32
N GLY A 48 -14.90 12.24 -11.95
CA GLY A 48 -14.67 12.04 -13.39
C GLY A 48 -13.20 11.89 -13.81
N ILE A 49 -12.26 11.85 -12.86
CA ILE A 49 -10.81 11.79 -13.12
C ILE A 49 -10.20 10.56 -12.43
N ALA A 50 -9.34 9.85 -13.16
CA ALA A 50 -8.47 8.79 -12.65
C ALA A 50 -7.04 8.98 -13.21
N GLU A 51 -6.01 8.60 -12.46
CA GLU A 51 -4.65 8.62 -12.98
C GLU A 51 -4.38 7.45 -13.94
N ASP A 52 -3.41 7.61 -14.84
CA ASP A 52 -2.87 6.48 -15.59
C ASP A 52 -2.31 5.41 -14.67
N TYR A 53 -2.45 4.15 -15.11
CA TYR A 53 -1.81 3.02 -14.46
C TYR A 53 -0.29 3.22 -14.44
N LYS A 54 0.29 3.03 -13.26
CA LYS A 54 1.74 2.98 -13.03
C LYS A 54 2.02 1.98 -11.92
N VAL A 55 3.13 1.28 -12.05
CA VAL A 55 3.68 0.45 -10.97
C VAL A 55 4.24 1.35 -9.85
N PRO A 56 4.36 0.86 -8.61
CA PRO A 56 4.98 1.62 -7.53
C PRO A 56 6.43 1.97 -7.90
N TYR A 57 6.90 3.16 -7.51
CA TYR A 57 8.26 3.61 -7.78
C TYR A 57 8.61 3.80 -9.27
N TYR A 58 7.62 3.84 -10.18
CA TYR A 58 7.87 4.02 -11.63
C TYR A 58 8.65 5.30 -11.98
N ASP A 59 8.61 6.30 -11.10
CA ASP A 59 9.20 7.62 -11.23
C ASP A 59 10.64 7.72 -10.72
N CYS A 60 11.12 6.69 -9.99
CA CYS A 60 12.43 6.72 -9.34
C CYS A 60 13.30 5.47 -9.60
N VAL A 61 12.74 4.40 -10.18
CA VAL A 61 13.51 3.20 -10.55
C VAL A 61 13.16 2.69 -11.95
N THR A 62 14.07 1.91 -12.53
CA THR A 62 13.89 1.24 -13.83
C THR A 62 12.77 0.19 -13.80
N SER A 63 12.33 -0.31 -14.96
CA SER A 63 11.22 -1.27 -15.09
C SER A 63 11.50 -2.61 -14.39
N ASP A 64 12.72 -3.14 -14.50
CA ASP A 64 13.23 -4.28 -13.73
C ASP A 64 14.36 -3.81 -12.80
N PRO A 65 14.02 -3.23 -11.63
CA PRO A 65 15.01 -2.61 -10.78
C PRO A 65 15.89 -3.67 -10.13
N SER A 66 17.16 -3.33 -9.91
CA SER A 66 18.09 -4.09 -9.08
C SER A 66 17.73 -3.97 -7.59
N PHE A 67 18.31 -4.84 -6.76
CA PHE A 67 18.19 -4.71 -5.30
C PHE A 67 18.74 -3.39 -4.79
N GLU A 68 19.85 -2.92 -5.36
CA GLU A 68 20.52 -1.70 -4.89
C GLU A 68 19.73 -0.45 -5.25
N GLU A 69 19.12 -0.39 -6.45
CA GLU A 69 18.19 0.69 -6.81
C GLU A 69 17.02 0.78 -5.83
N MET A 70 16.37 -0.36 -5.55
CA MET A 70 15.25 -0.40 -4.63
C MET A 70 15.67 -0.03 -3.20
N ARG A 71 16.78 -0.58 -2.71
CA ARG A 71 17.32 -0.28 -1.38
C ARG A 71 17.66 1.20 -1.24
N LYS A 72 18.30 1.81 -2.24
CA LYS A 72 18.61 3.24 -2.24
C LYS A 72 17.35 4.07 -2.08
N VAL A 73 16.34 3.84 -2.92
CA VAL A 73 15.09 4.62 -2.91
C VAL A 73 14.27 4.38 -1.64
N VAL A 74 14.07 3.12 -1.25
CA VAL A 74 13.14 2.74 -0.17
C VAL A 74 13.76 2.92 1.22
N CYS A 75 15.04 2.58 1.39
CA CYS A 75 15.72 2.61 2.68
C CYS A 75 16.59 3.87 2.83
N GLY A 76 17.34 4.24 1.79
CA GLY A 76 18.24 5.40 1.80
C GLY A 76 17.49 6.73 1.76
N ASP A 77 16.71 6.94 0.69
CA ASP A 77 15.94 8.17 0.48
C ASP A 77 14.62 8.18 1.27
N ASN A 78 14.25 7.03 1.86
CA ASN A 78 12.97 6.78 2.54
C ASN A 78 11.76 7.23 1.69
N TYR A 79 11.87 7.09 0.37
CA TYR A 79 10.84 7.50 -0.57
C TYR A 79 9.68 6.50 -0.57
N ARG A 80 8.46 7.01 -0.77
CA ARG A 80 7.24 6.22 -0.99
C ARG A 80 6.50 6.80 -2.19
N PRO A 81 5.70 5.99 -2.92
CA PRO A 81 4.92 6.49 -4.04
C PRO A 81 4.10 7.73 -3.68
N SER A 82 4.20 8.76 -4.52
CA SER A 82 3.51 10.02 -4.29
C SER A 82 1.99 9.84 -4.27
N ILE A 83 1.33 10.42 -3.27
CA ILE A 83 -0.13 10.46 -3.16
C ILE A 83 -0.63 11.72 -3.86
N PRO A 84 -1.45 11.61 -4.93
CA PRO A 84 -1.98 12.76 -5.64
C PRO A 84 -2.80 13.68 -4.71
N ASN A 85 -2.52 14.98 -4.73
CA ASN A 85 -3.21 15.96 -3.87
C ASN A 85 -4.73 15.94 -4.03
N ARG A 86 -5.24 15.64 -5.24
CA ARG A 86 -6.68 15.56 -5.51
C ARG A 86 -7.39 14.48 -4.67
N TRP A 87 -6.70 13.43 -4.24
CA TRP A 87 -7.27 12.38 -3.41
C TRP A 87 -7.79 12.91 -2.07
N VAL A 88 -7.30 14.07 -1.60
CA VAL A 88 -7.80 14.73 -0.38
C VAL A 88 -9.24 15.20 -0.52
N SER A 89 -9.69 15.54 -1.74
CA SER A 89 -11.05 16.01 -2.01
C SER A 89 -12.10 14.90 -2.02
N ASP A 90 -11.68 13.65 -2.05
CA ASP A 90 -12.52 12.47 -2.05
C ASP A 90 -12.39 11.76 -0.70
N PRO A 91 -13.47 11.63 0.11
CA PRO A 91 -13.39 11.03 1.44
C PRO A 91 -12.85 9.60 1.43
N PHE A 92 -13.19 8.80 0.41
CA PHE A 92 -12.74 7.42 0.28
C PHE A 92 -11.23 7.39 -0.04
N LEU A 93 -10.78 8.10 -1.07
CA LEU A 93 -9.36 8.15 -1.45
C LEU A 93 -8.49 8.82 -0.38
N SER A 94 -9.03 9.80 0.35
CA SER A 94 -8.38 10.41 1.52
C SER A 94 -8.20 9.40 2.66
N GLY A 95 -9.21 8.56 2.90
CA GLY A 95 -9.13 7.44 3.83
C GLY A 95 -8.10 6.40 3.41
N MET A 96 -8.13 5.98 2.14
CA MET A 96 -7.17 5.06 1.55
C MET A 96 -5.74 5.60 1.63
N SER A 97 -5.55 6.91 1.39
CA SER A 97 -4.25 7.58 1.52
C SER A 97 -3.65 7.42 2.92
N LYS A 98 -4.48 7.53 3.97
CA LYS A 98 -4.04 7.33 5.35
C LYS A 98 -3.72 5.86 5.61
N LEU A 99 -4.54 4.94 5.12
CA LEU A 99 -4.32 3.50 5.24
C LEU A 99 -2.99 3.07 4.61
N MET A 100 -2.70 3.51 3.38
CA MET A 100 -1.44 3.23 2.68
C MET A 100 -0.23 3.76 3.46
N ARG A 101 -0.30 5.04 3.88
CA ARG A 101 0.36 5.63 5.09
C ARG A 101 0.94 4.63 6.07
N GLU A 102 0.02 3.94 6.74
CA GLU A 102 0.31 3.06 7.85
C GLU A 102 0.81 1.68 7.39
N CYS A 103 0.44 1.22 6.19
CA CYS A 103 0.90 -0.05 5.61
C CYS A 103 2.37 -0.01 5.20
N TRP A 104 2.83 1.05 4.52
CA TRP A 104 4.19 1.12 3.97
C TRP A 104 5.20 1.86 4.87
N HIS A 105 4.93 1.93 6.17
CA HIS A 105 5.82 2.59 7.13
C HIS A 105 7.20 1.90 7.18
N ALA A 106 8.29 2.66 7.35
CA ALA A 106 9.65 2.11 7.40
C ALA A 106 9.82 1.12 8.57
N ASN A 107 9.48 1.55 9.78
CA ASN A 107 9.40 0.65 10.94
C ASN A 107 8.24 -0.35 10.77
N SER A 108 8.56 -1.64 10.68
CA SER A 108 7.58 -2.72 10.48
C SER A 108 6.66 -2.92 11.69
N ASN A 109 7.08 -2.54 12.90
CA ASN A 109 6.31 -2.72 14.13
C ASN A 109 5.08 -1.81 14.25
N VAL A 110 5.06 -0.69 13.51
CA VAL A 110 3.90 0.23 13.51
C VAL A 110 2.93 -0.04 12.37
N ARG A 111 3.25 -0.99 11.48
CA ARG A 111 2.35 -1.36 10.38
C ARG A 111 1.11 -2.04 10.92
N LEU A 112 -0.01 -1.80 10.23
CA LEU A 112 -1.31 -2.33 10.65
C LEU A 112 -1.38 -3.86 10.48
N PRO A 113 -1.99 -4.60 11.43
CA PRO A 113 -2.37 -5.98 11.18
C PRO A 113 -3.41 -6.09 10.06
N ALA A 114 -3.38 -7.18 9.29
CA ALA A 114 -4.33 -7.41 8.18
C ALA A 114 -5.80 -7.28 8.59
N LEU A 115 -6.18 -7.73 9.79
CA LEU A 115 -7.54 -7.59 10.31
C LEU A 115 -7.94 -6.11 10.50
N ARG A 116 -7.00 -5.25 10.90
CA ARG A 116 -7.25 -3.81 11.05
C ARG A 116 -7.40 -3.13 9.69
N ILE A 117 -6.64 -3.57 8.69
CA ILE A 117 -6.81 -3.13 7.29
C ILE A 117 -8.21 -3.49 6.80
N LYS A 118 -8.63 -4.77 6.95
CA LYS A 118 -9.98 -5.22 6.58
C LYS A 118 -11.07 -4.36 7.24
N LYS A 119 -11.01 -4.17 8.57
CA LYS A 119 -11.99 -3.34 9.29
C LYS A 119 -12.03 -1.89 8.80
N THR A 120 -10.87 -1.32 8.46
CA THR A 120 -10.78 0.04 7.94
C THR A 120 -11.39 0.14 6.55
N LEU A 121 -11.11 -0.82 5.66
CA LEU A 121 -11.72 -0.90 4.33
C LEU A 121 -13.23 -1.02 4.41
N LEU A 122 -13.75 -1.89 5.29
CA LEU A 122 -15.20 -2.04 5.50
C LEU A 122 -15.85 -0.74 5.99
N LYS A 123 -15.19 -0.02 6.90
CA LYS A 123 -15.67 1.29 7.37
C LYS A 123 -15.68 2.35 6.26
N LEU A 124 -14.67 2.35 5.40
CA LEU A 124 -14.61 3.26 4.25
C LEU A 124 -15.73 2.92 3.25
N ALA A 125 -15.90 1.64 2.95
CA ALA A 125 -16.96 1.14 2.07
C ALA A 125 -18.37 1.46 2.61
N SER A 126 -18.61 1.30 3.92
CA SER A 126 -19.91 1.62 4.51
C SER A 126 -20.26 3.11 4.51
N SER A 127 -19.27 3.97 4.21
CA SER A 127 -19.50 5.41 4.06
C SER A 127 -19.90 5.79 2.63
N ASP A 128 -19.85 4.83 1.70
CA ASP A 128 -20.29 4.98 0.32
C ASP A 128 -21.71 4.39 0.18
N GLU A 129 -22.70 5.25 -0.08
CA GLU A 129 -24.10 4.84 -0.20
C GLU A 129 -24.36 3.88 -1.37
N THR A 130 -23.44 3.82 -2.35
CA THR A 130 -23.55 2.91 -3.50
C THR A 130 -23.07 1.49 -3.18
N VAL A 131 -22.33 1.30 -2.09
CA VAL A 131 -21.79 0.01 -1.67
C VAL A 131 -22.69 -0.63 -0.62
N LYS A 132 -23.33 -1.74 -0.96
CA LYS A 132 -24.13 -2.53 -0.02
C LYS A 132 -23.29 -3.65 0.56
N LEU A 133 -23.20 -3.72 1.89
CA LEU A 133 -22.49 -4.78 2.61
C LEU A 133 -23.48 -5.68 3.35
N ASN A 134 -23.26 -6.99 3.34
CA ASN A 134 -23.99 -7.92 4.21
C ASN A 134 -23.41 -7.93 5.64
N TYR A 135 -24.02 -8.70 6.54
CA TYR A 135 -23.58 -8.81 7.95
C TYR A 135 -22.14 -9.33 8.10
N ASP A 136 -21.63 -10.09 7.14
CA ASP A 136 -20.28 -10.65 7.12
C ASP A 136 -19.24 -9.68 6.50
N GLY A 137 -19.70 -8.53 6.01
CA GLY A 137 -18.87 -7.51 5.35
C GLY A 137 -18.54 -7.85 3.88
N GLU A 138 -19.33 -8.68 3.24
CA GLU A 138 -19.22 -8.99 1.81
C GLU A 138 -20.05 -8.01 0.99
N VAL A 139 -19.58 -7.66 -0.20
CA VAL A 139 -20.28 -6.77 -1.14
C VAL A 139 -21.47 -7.51 -1.73
N VAL A 140 -22.66 -6.92 -1.60
CA VAL A 140 -23.89 -7.41 -2.22
C VAL A 140 -24.05 -6.73 -3.57
N VAL A 141 -23.94 -7.52 -4.64
CA VAL A 141 -24.13 -7.09 -6.04
C VAL A 141 -25.61 -7.17 -6.41
#